data_AF-A0A656JYG3-F1
#
_entry.id   AF-A0A656JYG3-F1
#
_cell.length_a   1.000
_cell.length_b   1.000
_cell.length_c   1.000
_cell.angle_alpha   90.00
_cell.angle_beta   90.00
_cell.angle_gamma   90.00
#
_symmetry.space_group_name_H-M   'P 1'
#
loop_
_entity.id
_entity.type
_entity.pdbx_description
1 polymer ?
#
loop_
_entity_poly.entity_id
_entity_poly.type
_entity_poly.pdbx_seq_one_letter_code
_entity_poly.pdbx_strand_id
1 'polypeptide(L)'
;KVVMGRFGWKAGQPNLNQQNVHAFSGDMGLTTSLRRVDDCTPAQTDCLAAPNGNGPDGEPEVSDNILRLVEFYTRNLGVPARRKVDDPQVLAGKNLFFEAGCQQCHTPSFKTRSDAAEPELANQNIRPYSDLLLHDMGEGLADNRTEFQATGREWRTPPLW
;
A
#
# COMPACT_ATOMS: atom_id res chain seq x y z
N LYS A 1 -13.34 0.06 13.46
CA LYS A 1 -14.37 0.68 12.58
C LYS A 1 -13.91 0.52 11.14
N VAL A 2 -14.82 0.20 10.20
CA VAL A 2 -14.49 0.17 8.77
C VAL A 2 -14.20 1.59 8.29
N VAL A 3 -13.11 1.75 7.54
CA VAL A 3 -12.62 3.02 7.00
C VAL A 3 -12.18 2.83 5.56
N MET A 4 -12.02 3.93 4.83
CA MET A 4 -11.57 3.90 3.44
C MET A 4 -10.15 3.33 3.33
N GLY A 5 -10.02 2.34 2.47
CA GLY A 5 -8.77 1.71 2.10
C GLY A 5 -7.86 2.61 1.24
N ARG A 6 -6.54 2.44 1.32
CA ARG A 6 -5.55 3.29 0.64
C ARG A 6 -4.36 2.54 0.05
N PHE A 7 -3.90 1.47 0.68
CA PHE A 7 -2.67 0.74 0.37
C PHE A 7 -2.98 -0.69 -0.08
N GLY A 8 -2.04 -1.29 -0.83
CA GLY A 8 -2.24 -2.56 -1.52
C GLY A 8 -2.83 -2.39 -2.93
N TRP A 9 -2.89 -3.50 -3.67
CA TRP A 9 -3.38 -3.54 -5.06
C TRP A 9 -4.85 -3.17 -5.19
N LYS A 10 -5.67 -3.49 -4.18
CA LYS A 10 -7.10 -3.17 -4.12
C LYS A 10 -7.45 -2.22 -2.99
N ALA A 11 -6.46 -1.43 -2.58
CA ALA A 11 -6.57 -0.50 -1.47
C ALA A 11 -7.02 -1.15 -0.14
N GLY A 12 -6.82 -2.45 0.08
CA GLY A 12 -7.35 -3.17 1.25
C GLY A 12 -6.90 -2.66 2.62
N GLN A 13 -5.78 -1.91 2.71
CA GLN A 13 -5.28 -1.37 3.97
C GLN A 13 -5.46 0.14 4.07
N PRO A 14 -6.00 0.69 5.17
CA PRO A 14 -6.33 2.12 5.28
C PRO A 14 -5.13 3.01 5.63
N ASN A 15 -4.07 2.45 6.21
CA ASN A 15 -2.87 3.18 6.59
C ASN A 15 -1.63 2.28 6.52
N LEU A 16 -0.43 2.90 6.56
CA LEU A 16 0.84 2.18 6.50
C LEU A 16 1.06 1.25 7.69
N ASN A 17 0.62 1.61 8.90
CA ASN A 17 0.81 0.74 10.06
C ASN A 17 0.07 -0.59 9.87
N GLN A 18 -1.18 -0.53 9.41
CA GLN A 18 -1.95 -1.75 9.14
C GLN A 18 -1.40 -2.54 7.94
N GLN A 19 -0.87 -1.86 6.92
CA GLN A 19 -0.14 -2.52 5.83
C GLN A 19 1.09 -3.26 6.36
N ASN A 20 1.86 -2.66 7.27
CA ASN A 20 3.04 -3.27 7.86
C ASN A 20 2.67 -4.48 8.73
N VAL A 21 1.65 -4.35 9.59
CA VAL A 21 1.14 -5.48 10.40
C VAL A 21 0.66 -6.64 9.52
N HIS A 22 -0.06 -6.32 8.44
CA HIS A 22 -0.54 -7.32 7.49
C HIS A 22 0.63 -8.02 6.78
N ALA A 23 1.65 -7.29 6.35
CA ALA A 23 2.84 -7.88 5.73
C ALA A 23 3.63 -8.77 6.72
N PHE A 24 3.83 -8.31 7.96
CA PHE A 24 4.51 -9.11 8.98
C PHE A 24 3.85 -10.46 9.17
N SER A 25 2.53 -10.49 9.29
CA SER A 25 1.79 -11.72 9.59
C SER A 25 1.45 -12.54 8.35
N GLY A 26 0.90 -11.91 7.30
CA GLY A 26 0.43 -12.59 6.09
C GLY A 26 1.54 -13.00 5.13
N ASP A 27 2.65 -12.26 5.09
CA ASP A 27 3.76 -12.55 4.16
C ASP A 27 4.95 -13.20 4.88
N MET A 28 5.26 -12.76 6.11
CA MET A 28 6.45 -13.21 6.84
C MET A 28 6.16 -14.20 7.98
N GLY A 29 4.89 -14.38 8.38
CA GLY A 29 4.50 -15.27 9.49
C GLY A 29 4.96 -14.77 10.86
N LEU A 30 5.02 -13.45 11.07
CA LEU A 30 5.47 -12.83 12.31
C LEU A 30 4.31 -12.17 13.06
N THR A 31 4.23 -12.44 14.36
CA THR A 31 3.22 -11.83 15.23
C THR A 31 3.56 -10.38 15.61
N THR A 32 2.53 -9.58 15.84
CA THR A 32 2.60 -8.20 16.37
C THR A 32 1.58 -8.03 17.50
N SER A 33 1.63 -6.94 18.25
CA SER A 33 0.60 -6.62 19.26
C SER A 33 -0.82 -6.50 18.66
N LEU A 34 -0.92 -6.11 17.38
CA LEU A 34 -2.18 -5.97 16.63
C LEU A 34 -2.65 -7.27 15.96
N ARG A 35 -1.75 -8.25 15.77
CA ARG A 35 -2.07 -9.57 15.22
C ARG A 35 -1.17 -10.63 15.86
N ARG A 36 -1.71 -11.27 16.89
CA ARG A 36 -0.98 -12.18 17.79
C ARG A 36 -1.00 -13.64 17.36
N VAL A 37 -1.71 -13.97 16.28
CA VAL A 37 -1.90 -15.33 15.79
C VAL A 37 -1.78 -15.34 14.27
N ASP A 38 -1.33 -16.46 13.74
CA ASP A 38 -1.28 -16.73 12.30
C ASP A 38 -2.66 -16.96 11.70
N ASP A 39 -2.70 -17.01 10.37
CA ASP A 39 -3.91 -17.24 9.56
C ASP A 39 -4.38 -18.69 9.50
N CYS A 40 -4.12 -19.44 10.58
CA CYS A 40 -4.63 -20.79 10.74
C CYS A 40 -6.15 -20.77 10.92
N THR A 41 -6.87 -21.49 10.07
CA THR A 41 -8.31 -21.76 10.26
C THR A 41 -8.51 -22.81 11.37
N PRO A 42 -9.72 -22.90 11.98
CA PRO A 42 -10.02 -23.93 12.97
C PRO A 42 -9.82 -25.37 12.46
N ALA A 43 -9.87 -25.59 11.15
CA ALA A 43 -9.64 -26.89 10.54
C ALA A 43 -8.14 -27.26 10.44
N GLN A 44 -7.23 -26.29 10.56
CA GLN A 44 -5.79 -26.47 10.43
C GLN A 44 -5.14 -26.70 11.80
N THR A 45 -5.44 -27.83 12.43
CA THR A 45 -4.95 -28.17 13.77
C THR A 45 -3.43 -28.17 13.89
N ASP A 46 -2.73 -28.66 12.86
CA ASP A 46 -1.26 -28.71 12.86
C ASP A 46 -0.64 -27.31 12.81
N CYS A 47 -1.29 -26.37 12.12
CA CYS A 47 -0.89 -24.96 12.07
C CYS A 47 -1.09 -24.29 13.44
N LEU A 48 -2.24 -24.54 14.08
CA LEU A 48 -2.55 -24.01 15.42
C LEU A 48 -1.62 -24.57 16.51
N ALA A 49 -1.12 -25.79 16.33
CA ALA A 49 -0.21 -26.46 17.25
C ALA A 49 1.27 -26.22 16.92
N ALA A 50 1.58 -25.55 15.81
CA ALA A 50 2.94 -25.27 15.40
C ALA A 50 3.64 -24.35 16.43
N PRO A 51 4.95 -24.53 16.65
CA PRO A 51 5.71 -23.59 17.47
C PRO A 51 5.68 -22.20 16.81
N ASN A 52 5.57 -21.16 17.64
CA ASN A 52 5.70 -19.77 17.22
C ASN A 52 6.93 -19.14 17.88
N GLY A 53 7.37 -17.98 17.38
CA GLY A 53 8.50 -17.25 17.94
C GLY A 53 8.15 -16.30 19.10
N ASN A 54 6.97 -16.43 19.72
CA ASN A 54 6.60 -15.55 20.83
C ASN A 54 7.51 -15.76 22.04
N GLY A 55 7.69 -14.69 22.81
CA GLY A 55 8.48 -14.73 24.04
C GLY A 55 7.85 -15.59 25.15
N PRO A 56 8.60 -15.87 26.23
CA PRO A 56 8.14 -16.73 27.32
C PRO A 56 6.88 -16.22 28.03
N ASP A 57 6.63 -14.90 27.99
CA ASP A 57 5.45 -14.26 28.57
C ASP A 57 4.39 -13.92 27.50
N GLY A 58 4.54 -14.46 26.29
CA GLY A 58 3.62 -14.25 25.16
C GLY A 58 3.85 -12.92 24.42
N GLU A 59 5.06 -12.38 24.47
CA GLU A 59 5.47 -11.23 23.68
C GLU A 59 5.45 -11.57 22.18
N PRO A 60 4.93 -10.69 21.32
CA PRO A 60 4.97 -10.92 19.88
C PRO A 60 6.40 -10.87 19.34
N GLU A 61 6.64 -11.57 18.23
CA GLU A 61 7.92 -11.61 17.53
C GLU A 61 8.38 -10.22 17.06
N VAL A 62 7.42 -9.38 16.67
CA VAL A 62 7.64 -7.98 16.34
C VAL A 62 7.17 -7.10 17.49
N SER A 63 8.13 -6.57 18.24
CA SER A 63 7.86 -5.59 19.30
C SER A 63 7.23 -4.30 18.74
N ASP A 64 6.47 -3.59 19.58
CA ASP A 64 5.88 -2.29 19.23
C ASP A 64 6.94 -1.26 18.82
N ASN A 65 8.15 -1.34 19.38
CA ASN A 65 9.24 -0.47 18.98
C ASN A 65 9.73 -0.76 17.55
N ILE A 66 9.86 -2.04 17.17
CA ILE A 66 10.23 -2.42 15.79
C ILE A 66 9.11 -1.99 14.83
N LEU A 67 7.85 -2.28 15.16
CA LEU A 67 6.71 -1.88 14.33
C LEU A 67 6.69 -0.35 14.10
N ARG A 68 6.91 0.44 15.16
CA ARG A 68 7.04 1.90 15.09
C ARG A 68 8.19 2.34 14.18
N LEU A 69 9.35 1.69 14.24
CA LEU A 69 10.50 2.02 13.40
C LEU A 69 10.24 1.72 11.92
N VAL A 70 9.57 0.59 11.62
CA VAL A 70 9.20 0.24 10.24
C VAL A 70 8.11 1.19 9.71
N GLU A 71 7.13 1.55 10.52
CA GLU A 71 6.15 2.59 10.17
C GLU A 71 6.83 3.93 9.87
N PHE A 72 7.75 4.37 10.73
CA PHE A 72 8.50 5.60 10.52
C PHE A 72 9.30 5.56 9.21
N TYR A 73 10.02 4.47 8.96
CA TYR A 73 10.81 4.30 7.73
C TYR A 73 9.93 4.32 6.48
N THR A 74 8.91 3.45 6.42
CA THR A 74 8.02 3.30 5.26
C THR A 74 7.24 4.58 4.94
N ARG A 75 6.92 5.39 5.95
CA ARG A 75 6.26 6.69 5.78
C ARG A 75 7.17 7.77 5.19
N ASN A 76 8.48 7.67 5.44
CA ASN A 76 9.46 8.71 5.11
C ASN A 76 10.38 8.35 3.94
N LEU A 77 10.07 7.27 3.20
CA LEU A 77 10.75 6.94 1.96
C LEU A 77 10.47 7.99 0.88
N GLY A 78 11.51 8.73 0.49
CA GLY A 78 11.44 9.68 -0.60
C GLY A 78 11.26 8.99 -1.95
N VAL A 79 10.49 9.62 -2.83
CA VAL A 79 10.34 9.16 -4.23
C VAL A 79 11.59 9.51 -5.05
N PRO A 80 11.94 8.72 -6.07
CA PRO A 80 13.05 9.06 -6.96
C PRO A 80 12.88 10.44 -7.61
N ALA A 81 13.99 11.17 -7.76
CA ALA A 81 13.98 12.44 -8.47
C ALA A 81 13.63 12.23 -9.95
N ARG A 82 12.75 13.08 -10.49
CA ARG A 82 12.42 13.07 -11.92
C ARG A 82 13.66 13.37 -12.74
N ARG A 83 13.90 12.56 -13.78
CA ARG A 83 15.07 12.67 -14.66
C ARG A 83 14.68 13.36 -15.96
N LYS A 84 15.60 14.16 -16.52
CA LYS A 84 15.52 14.72 -17.89
C LYS A 84 14.18 15.40 -18.21
N VAL A 85 13.65 16.19 -17.28
CA VAL A 85 12.27 16.71 -17.38
C VAL A 85 12.04 17.67 -18.55
N ASP A 86 13.11 18.28 -19.05
CA ASP A 86 13.09 19.22 -20.18
C ASP A 86 13.60 18.58 -21.49
N ASP A 87 13.91 17.28 -21.48
CA ASP A 87 14.34 16.56 -22.68
C ASP A 87 13.17 16.53 -23.70
N PRO A 88 13.40 16.95 -24.96
CA PRO A 88 12.36 17.00 -25.98
C PRO A 88 11.62 15.66 -26.17
N GLN A 89 12.31 14.53 -26.02
CA GLN A 89 11.68 13.21 -26.14
C GLN A 89 10.74 12.92 -24.96
N VAL A 90 11.12 13.35 -23.74
CA VAL A 90 10.27 13.22 -22.55
C VAL A 90 9.02 14.09 -22.68
N LEU A 91 9.16 15.30 -23.21
CA LEU A 91 8.04 16.20 -23.46
C LEU A 91 7.10 15.67 -24.55
N ALA A 92 7.64 15.09 -25.63
CA ALA A 92 6.84 14.44 -26.67
C ALA A 92 6.06 13.25 -26.11
N GLY A 93 6.71 12.39 -25.30
CA GLY A 93 6.04 11.27 -24.61
C GLY A 93 4.94 11.73 -23.66
N LYS A 94 5.15 12.85 -22.94
CA LYS A 94 4.11 13.47 -22.12
C LYS A 94 2.92 13.90 -22.96
N ASN A 95 3.12 14.53 -24.11
CA ASN A 95 1.99 14.94 -24.95
C ASN A 95 1.17 13.73 -25.44
N LEU A 96 1.84 12.69 -25.94
CA LEU A 96 1.19 11.44 -26.36
C LEU A 96 0.41 10.79 -25.22
N PHE A 97 0.95 10.82 -23.99
CA PHE A 97 0.27 10.29 -22.80
C PHE A 97 -1.07 11.00 -22.53
N PHE A 98 -1.13 12.32 -22.74
CA PHE A 98 -2.35 13.10 -22.60
C PHE A 98 -3.32 12.87 -23.76
N GLU A 99 -2.81 12.83 -24.99
CA GLU A 99 -3.61 12.57 -26.20
C GLU A 99 -4.26 11.18 -26.17
N ALA A 100 -3.56 10.17 -25.67
CA ALA A 100 -4.08 8.82 -25.46
C ALA A 100 -5.07 8.74 -24.28
N GLY A 101 -5.24 9.81 -23.51
CA GLY A 101 -6.16 9.85 -22.37
C GLY A 101 -5.66 9.13 -21.12
N CYS A 102 -4.40 8.71 -21.05
CA CYS A 102 -3.84 7.97 -19.92
C CYS A 102 -3.94 8.74 -18.60
N GLN A 103 -3.83 10.08 -18.67
CA GLN A 103 -3.92 10.99 -17.53
C GLN A 103 -5.27 10.92 -16.78
N GLN A 104 -6.32 10.36 -17.39
CA GLN A 104 -7.64 10.24 -16.76
C GLN A 104 -7.63 9.40 -15.49
N CYS A 105 -6.83 8.32 -15.45
CA CYS A 105 -6.59 7.55 -14.23
C CYS A 105 -5.19 7.87 -13.67
N HIS A 106 -4.21 8.11 -14.53
CA HIS A 106 -2.86 8.49 -14.12
C HIS A 106 -2.69 9.99 -13.89
N THR A 107 -3.44 10.54 -12.93
CA THR A 107 -3.45 11.97 -12.61
C THR A 107 -2.03 12.49 -12.31
N PRO A 108 -1.52 13.48 -13.05
CA PRO A 108 -0.09 13.83 -13.05
C PRO A 108 0.48 14.31 -11.72
N SER A 109 -0.28 15.07 -10.92
CA SER A 109 0.26 15.75 -9.75
C SER A 109 -0.77 16.03 -8.68
N PHE A 110 -0.30 16.05 -7.43
CA PHE A 110 -1.08 16.45 -6.26
C PHE A 110 -0.25 17.36 -5.38
N LYS A 111 -0.94 18.13 -4.54
CA LYS A 111 -0.35 18.75 -3.36
C LYS A 111 -0.79 17.97 -2.12
N THR A 112 0.15 17.49 -1.31
CA THR A 112 -0.20 16.82 -0.06
C THR A 112 -0.86 17.81 0.90
N ARG A 113 -1.71 17.30 1.80
CA ARG A 113 -2.47 18.14 2.71
C ARG A 113 -1.55 18.89 3.68
N SER A 114 -2.01 20.01 4.20
CA SER A 114 -1.28 20.80 5.19
C SER A 114 -1.23 20.14 6.57
N ASP A 115 -2.17 19.25 6.87
CA ASP A 115 -2.31 18.48 8.10
C ASP A 115 -1.79 17.04 7.92
N ALA A 116 -0.66 16.88 7.23
CA ALA A 116 -0.02 15.58 7.11
C ALA A 116 0.44 15.06 8.48
N ALA A 117 0.61 13.74 8.60
CA ALA A 117 1.03 13.11 9.86
C ALA A 117 2.39 13.62 10.36
N GLU A 118 3.28 13.96 9.42
CA GLU A 118 4.58 14.54 9.71
C GLU A 118 4.73 15.90 8.98
N PRO A 119 5.38 16.91 9.60
CA PRO A 119 5.56 18.24 9.00
C PRO A 119 6.25 18.22 7.63
N GLU A 120 7.25 17.36 7.44
CA GLU A 120 8.01 17.18 6.20
C GLU A 120 7.16 16.65 5.05
N LEU A 121 6.05 15.98 5.36
CA LEU A 121 5.12 15.46 4.35
C LEU A 121 4.02 16.45 3.99
N ALA A 122 3.92 17.57 4.70
CA ALA A 122 2.87 18.57 4.47
C ALA A 122 3.19 19.45 3.25
N ASN A 123 2.14 19.83 2.50
CA ASN A 123 2.21 20.79 1.39
C ASN A 123 3.20 20.47 0.25
N GLN A 124 3.58 19.20 0.10
CA GLN A 124 4.51 18.73 -0.92
C GLN A 124 3.83 18.65 -2.28
N ASN A 125 4.48 19.17 -3.33
CA ASN A 125 4.03 18.99 -4.70
C ASN A 125 4.63 17.69 -5.26
N ILE A 126 3.81 16.65 -5.35
CA ILE A 126 4.21 15.33 -5.84
C ILE A 126 3.68 15.08 -7.25
N ARG A 127 4.33 14.18 -7.99
CA ARG A 127 3.94 13.79 -9.36
C ARG A 127 3.82 12.28 -9.51
N PRO A 128 2.81 11.64 -8.89
CA PRO A 128 2.67 10.19 -8.91
C PRO A 128 2.16 9.63 -10.22
N TYR A 129 1.52 10.43 -11.08
CA TYR A 129 0.79 9.92 -12.26
C TYR A 129 -0.15 8.77 -11.87
N SER A 130 -1.03 9.03 -10.91
CA SER A 130 -2.03 8.08 -10.39
C SER A 130 -3.07 8.84 -9.58
N ASP A 131 -4.35 8.55 -9.81
CA ASP A 131 -5.45 9.05 -9.00
C ASP A 131 -5.61 8.31 -7.66
N LEU A 132 -4.86 7.21 -7.46
CA LEU A 132 -4.90 6.34 -6.29
C LEU A 132 -6.27 5.71 -6.04
N LEU A 133 -7.15 5.69 -7.05
CA LEU A 133 -8.51 5.13 -7.00
C LEU A 133 -8.53 3.69 -7.53
N LEU A 134 -9.63 2.98 -7.25
CA LEU A 134 -9.94 1.68 -7.85
C LEU A 134 -10.67 1.87 -9.18
N HIS A 135 -10.30 1.07 -10.17
CA HIS A 135 -10.93 1.03 -11.48
C HIS A 135 -11.25 -0.41 -11.86
N ASP A 136 -12.44 -0.63 -12.43
CA ASP A 136 -12.78 -1.90 -13.05
C ASP A 136 -12.00 -2.05 -14.36
N MET A 137 -11.04 -2.97 -14.36
CA MET A 137 -10.15 -3.25 -15.49
C MET A 137 -10.72 -4.29 -16.46
N GLY A 138 -11.96 -4.72 -16.25
CA GLY A 138 -12.63 -5.73 -17.05
C GLY A 138 -12.31 -7.16 -16.63
N GLU A 139 -13.07 -8.09 -17.19
CA GLU A 139 -12.96 -9.53 -16.90
C GLU A 139 -11.59 -10.11 -17.27
N GLY A 140 -10.98 -9.63 -18.36
CA GLY A 140 -9.66 -10.11 -18.81
C GLY A 140 -8.51 -9.83 -17.85
N LEU A 141 -8.70 -8.93 -16.89
CA LEU A 141 -7.73 -8.60 -15.83
C LEU A 141 -8.26 -8.97 -14.44
N ALA A 142 -9.31 -9.77 -14.35
CA ALA A 142 -9.87 -10.19 -13.08
C ALA A 142 -9.04 -11.30 -12.43
N ASP A 143 -8.77 -11.19 -11.13
CA ASP A 143 -8.19 -12.29 -10.34
C ASP A 143 -9.26 -13.14 -9.61
N ASN A 144 -10.54 -12.79 -9.77
CA ASN A 144 -11.69 -13.40 -9.12
C ASN A 144 -11.61 -13.45 -7.58
N ARG A 145 -10.82 -12.56 -6.96
CA ARG A 145 -10.72 -12.44 -5.50
C ARG A 145 -11.20 -11.09 -5.03
N THR A 146 -12.09 -11.10 -4.05
CA THR A 146 -12.54 -9.87 -3.39
C THR A 146 -11.59 -9.47 -2.28
N GLU A 147 -11.31 -8.18 -2.15
CA GLU A 147 -10.66 -7.59 -0.97
C GLU A 147 -11.62 -6.61 -0.32
N PHE A 148 -12.30 -7.05 0.75
CA PHE A 148 -13.42 -6.33 1.36
C PHE A 148 -14.51 -5.99 0.33
N GLN A 149 -14.67 -4.71 -0.02
CA GLN A 149 -15.67 -4.23 -0.98
C GLN A 149 -15.14 -4.21 -2.42
N ALA A 150 -13.82 -4.27 -2.62
CA ALA A 150 -13.23 -4.32 -3.95
C ALA A 150 -13.44 -5.73 -4.55
N THR A 151 -13.96 -5.75 -5.77
CA THR A 151 -14.20 -6.95 -6.55
C THR A 151 -12.90 -7.50 -7.17
N GLY A 152 -12.98 -8.68 -7.77
CA GLY A 152 -11.85 -9.28 -8.49
C GLY A 152 -11.40 -8.50 -9.74
N ARG A 153 -12.21 -7.55 -10.22
CA ARG A 153 -11.95 -6.74 -11.43
C ARG A 153 -11.38 -5.36 -11.11
N GLU A 154 -11.46 -4.95 -9.85
CA GLU A 154 -11.06 -3.62 -9.43
C GLU A 154 -9.59 -3.60 -9.03
N TRP A 155 -8.85 -2.65 -9.58
CA TRP A 155 -7.43 -2.47 -9.30
C TRP A 155 -7.15 -1.01 -9.02
N ARG A 156 -6.26 -0.76 -8.05
CA ARG A 156 -5.81 0.60 -7.74
C ARG A 156 -4.84 1.07 -8.80
N THR A 157 -5.01 2.28 -9.33
CA THR A 157 -4.08 2.85 -10.30
C THR A 157 -2.66 2.91 -9.72
N PRO A 158 -1.68 2.16 -10.23
CA PRO A 158 -0.32 2.20 -9.70
C PRO A 158 0.35 3.55 -10.06
N PRO A 159 1.05 4.19 -9.11
CA PRO A 159 1.87 5.37 -9.41
C PRO A 159 3.01 5.07 -10.40
N LEU A 160 3.30 6.01 -11.29
CA LEU A 160 4.33 5.95 -12.35
C LEU A 160 5.46 6.99 -12.14
N TRP A 161 5.93 7.16 -10.90
CA TRP A 161 6.93 8.17 -10.45
C TRP A 161 7.98 8.62 -11.48
#